data_AF-A0A0D2MNK3-F1
#
_entry.id   AF-A0A0D2MNK3-F1
#
_cell.length_a   1.000
_cell.length_b   1.000
_cell.length_c   1.000
_cell.angle_alpha   90.00
_cell.angle_beta   90.00
_cell.angle_gamma   90.00
#
_symmetry.space_group_name_H-M   'P 1'
#
loop_
_entity.id
_entity.type
_entity.pdbx_description
1 polymer ?
#
loop_
_entity_poly.entity_id
_entity_poly.type
_entity_poly.pdbx_seq_one_letter_code
_entity_poly.pdbx_strand_id
1 'polypeptide(L)'
;MCCAGSYEDWRPDASQFLASDKGAPLSGWPGEWWLDVRSSNVRRIMQQRIAMCKSKGFVAVDPDNVDGYTNPNGVGLTAADQLSYNTFLANEAHAQGMAIGLKNDLDQLTQLTPYFDFFVNEQCNQYSECGMYAPSKVAGKPVWNIEYTSTNFNKGCPQQATMGMRTILKLKPHVFAIHRVLN
;
A
#
# COMPACT_ATOMS: atom_id res chain seq x y z
N MET A 1 9.76 0.91 -3.46
CA MET A 1 8.70 1.46 -2.60
C MET A 1 8.60 2.94 -2.85
N CYS A 2 7.46 3.41 -3.37
CA CYS A 2 7.12 4.83 -3.42
C CYS A 2 5.81 4.97 -2.68
N CYS A 3 5.71 5.90 -1.73
CA CYS A 3 4.42 6.19 -1.12
C CYS A 3 3.47 6.79 -2.16
N ALA A 4 2.21 6.34 -2.17
CA ALA A 4 1.20 6.82 -3.11
C ALA A 4 -0.03 7.42 -2.44
N GLY A 5 -0.33 7.08 -1.19
CA GLY A 5 -1.43 7.69 -0.44
C GLY A 5 -1.03 8.79 0.53
N SER A 6 0.26 9.07 0.69
CA SER A 6 0.75 10.18 1.52
C SER A 6 1.81 11.01 0.80
N TYR A 7 1.87 12.28 1.20
CA TYR A 7 2.92 13.23 0.90
C TYR A 7 4.05 13.08 1.92
N GLU A 8 5.29 13.19 1.46
CA GLU A 8 6.51 13.07 2.26
C GLU A 8 7.40 14.30 1.97
N ASP A 9 7.68 15.15 2.96
CA ASP A 9 8.36 16.44 2.75
C ASP A 9 9.83 16.33 2.31
N TRP A 10 10.44 15.17 2.54
CA TRP A 10 11.82 14.87 2.18
C TRP A 10 11.99 14.37 0.74
N ARG A 11 10.90 14.17 -0.01
CA ARG A 11 10.99 13.68 -1.40
C ARG A 11 11.41 14.81 -2.34
N PRO A 12 12.21 14.52 -3.38
CA PRO A 12 12.69 15.55 -4.31
C PRO A 12 11.56 16.18 -5.15
N ASP A 13 10.40 15.54 -5.25
CA ASP A 13 9.21 16.03 -5.93
C ASP A 13 8.16 16.63 -4.97
N ALA A 14 8.49 16.80 -3.68
CA ALA A 14 7.58 17.32 -2.67
C ALA A 14 6.99 18.69 -3.05
N SER A 15 7.75 19.54 -3.74
CA SER A 15 7.29 20.86 -4.19
C SER A 15 6.23 20.83 -5.29
N GLN A 16 5.97 19.66 -5.91
CA GLN A 16 4.92 19.52 -6.92
C GLN A 16 3.52 19.39 -6.33
N PHE A 17 3.41 19.07 -5.04
CA PHE A 17 2.12 18.92 -4.35
C PHE A 17 1.59 20.30 -3.92
N LEU A 18 0.30 20.52 -4.18
CA LEU A 18 -0.40 21.70 -3.73
C LEU A 18 -0.80 21.56 -2.26
N ALA A 19 -1.06 22.69 -1.59
CA ALA A 19 -1.63 22.65 -0.25
C ALA A 19 -2.97 21.90 -0.22
N SER A 20 -3.79 22.03 -1.27
CA SER A 20 -5.07 21.35 -1.44
C SER A 20 -4.96 19.84 -1.70
N ASP A 21 -3.77 19.34 -2.04
CA ASP A 21 -3.56 17.91 -2.25
C ASP A 21 -3.36 17.16 -0.92
N LYS A 22 -3.13 17.88 0.19
CA LYS A 22 -2.75 17.32 1.49
C LYS A 22 -3.90 17.40 2.48
N GLY A 23 -4.05 16.31 3.24
CA GLY A 23 -4.98 16.18 4.35
C GLY A 23 -4.28 16.30 5.71
N ALA A 24 -4.69 15.43 6.62
CA ALA A 24 -4.15 15.35 7.97
C ALA A 24 -2.74 14.74 7.98
N PRO A 25 -1.88 15.15 8.95
CA PRO A 25 -0.59 14.49 9.16
C PRO A 25 -0.77 13.01 9.51
N LEU A 26 0.15 12.18 9.02
CA LEU A 26 0.18 10.76 9.31
C LEU A 26 0.70 10.55 10.75
N SER A 27 -0.07 9.87 11.59
CA SER A 27 0.31 9.66 12.98
C SER A 27 1.57 8.78 13.09
N GLY A 28 2.53 9.19 13.90
CA GLY A 28 3.80 8.47 14.08
C GLY A 28 4.85 8.74 13.00
N TRP A 29 4.53 9.52 11.97
CA TRP A 29 5.44 9.82 10.84
C TRP A 29 5.54 11.34 10.60
N PRO A 30 6.44 12.03 11.32
CA PRO A 30 6.69 13.45 11.11
C PRO A 30 7.15 13.73 9.67
N GLY A 31 6.60 14.77 9.04
CA GLY A 31 6.91 15.07 7.65
C GLY A 31 6.04 14.29 6.65
N GLU A 32 5.04 13.54 7.12
CA GLU A 32 4.13 12.76 6.28
C GLU A 32 2.67 13.19 6.45
N TRP A 33 1.92 13.28 5.36
CA TRP A 33 0.51 13.71 5.35
C TRP A 33 -0.32 12.88 4.38
N TRP A 34 -1.54 12.52 4.75
CA TRP A 34 -2.48 11.89 3.83
C TRP A 34 -2.70 12.76 2.57
N LEU A 35 -2.89 12.13 1.42
CA LEU A 35 -3.20 12.81 0.17
C LEU A 35 -4.69 12.75 -0.15
N ASP A 36 -5.23 13.80 -0.77
CA ASP A 36 -6.50 13.73 -1.48
C ASP A 36 -6.29 13.01 -2.82
N VAL A 37 -6.53 11.69 -2.81
CA VAL A 37 -6.33 10.81 -3.97
C VAL A 37 -7.31 11.05 -5.13
N ARG A 38 -8.31 11.93 -4.94
CA ARG A 38 -9.20 12.40 -6.01
C ARG A 38 -8.53 13.48 -6.86
N SER A 39 -7.51 14.15 -6.33
CA SER A 39 -6.78 15.21 -7.02
C SER A 39 -6.12 14.69 -8.30
N SER A 40 -6.36 15.39 -9.42
CA SER A 40 -5.67 15.13 -10.68
C SER A 40 -4.18 15.43 -10.59
N ASN A 41 -3.76 16.36 -9.73
CA ASN A 41 -2.35 16.65 -9.51
C ASN A 41 -1.65 15.48 -8.79
N VAL A 42 -2.28 14.92 -7.75
CA VAL A 42 -1.78 13.71 -7.06
C VAL A 42 -1.64 12.54 -8.03
N ARG A 43 -2.66 12.28 -8.84
CA ARG A 43 -2.64 11.20 -9.85
C ARG A 43 -1.53 11.40 -10.88
N ARG A 44 -1.34 12.63 -11.37
CA ARG A 44 -0.24 12.99 -12.28
C ARG A 44 1.14 12.74 -11.65
N ILE A 45 1.33 13.13 -10.39
CA ILE A 45 2.59 12.91 -9.67
C ILE A 45 2.86 11.40 -9.51
N MET A 46 1.85 10.60 -9.15
CA MET A 46 2.05 9.15 -9.05
C MET A 46 2.35 8.48 -10.39
N GLN A 47 1.69 8.90 -11.47
CA GLN A 47 2.05 8.46 -12.82
C GLN A 47 3.54 8.75 -13.13
N GLN A 48 4.03 9.95 -12.80
CA GLN A 48 5.44 10.29 -12.98
C GLN A 48 6.38 9.43 -12.11
N ARG A 49 5.98 9.12 -10.87
CA ARG A 49 6.74 8.22 -9.99
C ARG A 49 6.81 6.80 -10.55
N ILE A 50 5.71 6.26 -11.08
CA ILE A 50 5.68 4.95 -11.74
C ILE A 50 6.57 4.95 -12.98
N ALA A 51 6.46 5.97 -13.85
CA ALA A 51 7.32 6.10 -15.03
C ALA A 51 8.81 6.22 -14.66
N MET A 52 9.14 6.91 -13.57
CA MET A 52 10.51 6.95 -13.02
C MET A 52 10.96 5.56 -12.55
N CYS A 53 10.10 4.77 -11.91
CA CYS A 53 10.44 3.40 -11.54
C CYS A 53 10.73 2.55 -12.79
N LYS A 54 9.94 2.69 -13.85
CA LYS A 54 10.20 2.02 -15.13
C LYS A 54 11.55 2.41 -15.72
N SER A 55 11.85 3.70 -15.77
CA SER A 55 13.11 4.20 -16.35
C SER A 55 14.35 3.76 -15.57
N LYS A 56 14.20 3.49 -14.27
CA LYS A 56 15.24 2.90 -13.41
C LYS A 56 15.37 1.38 -13.52
N GLY A 57 14.56 0.73 -14.36
CA GLY A 57 14.62 -0.73 -14.58
C GLY A 57 13.91 -1.56 -13.53
N PHE A 58 13.06 -0.96 -12.68
CA PHE A 58 12.20 -1.75 -11.80
C PHE A 58 11.17 -2.53 -12.64
N VAL A 59 10.85 -3.73 -12.18
CA VAL A 59 9.85 -4.61 -12.82
C VAL A 59 8.48 -4.51 -12.16
N ALA A 60 8.41 -3.91 -10.97
CA ALA A 60 7.20 -3.77 -10.19
C ALA A 60 7.22 -2.53 -9.29
N VAL A 61 6.05 -2.05 -8.90
CA VAL A 61 5.86 -1.04 -7.85
C VAL A 61 5.02 -1.60 -6.70
N ASP A 62 5.29 -1.10 -5.50
CA ASP A 62 4.56 -1.39 -4.25
C ASP A 62 4.19 -0.03 -3.65
N PRO A 63 3.00 0.51 -3.98
CA PRO A 63 2.56 1.82 -3.53
C PRO A 63 2.06 1.77 -2.09
N ASP A 64 2.65 2.60 -1.22
CA ASP A 64 2.30 2.63 0.22
C ASP A 64 1.11 3.56 0.53
N ASN A 65 0.51 3.38 1.72
CA ASN A 65 -0.60 4.17 2.27
C ASN A 65 -1.87 4.20 1.40
N VAL A 66 -2.15 3.12 0.67
CA VAL A 66 -3.30 3.00 -0.24
C VAL A 66 -4.60 2.55 0.45
N ASP A 67 -4.75 2.85 1.74
CA ASP A 67 -5.87 2.52 2.62
C ASP A 67 -6.36 3.75 3.44
N GLY A 68 -6.14 4.96 2.92
CA GLY A 68 -6.40 6.21 3.63
C GLY A 68 -7.86 6.44 4.05
N TYR A 69 -8.84 5.83 3.37
CA TYR A 69 -10.24 5.90 3.79
C TYR A 69 -10.53 5.22 5.14
N THR A 70 -9.68 4.31 5.59
CA THR A 70 -9.79 3.65 6.91
C THR A 70 -9.12 4.44 8.04
N ASN A 71 -8.50 5.58 7.70
CA ASN A 71 -7.69 6.39 8.60
C ASN A 71 -8.27 7.81 8.74
N PRO A 72 -7.92 8.55 9.81
CA PRO A 72 -8.26 9.97 9.96
C PRO A 72 -7.47 10.82 8.95
N ASN A 73 -7.89 10.79 7.68
CA ASN A 73 -7.17 11.40 6.55
C ASN A 73 -7.36 12.91 6.40
N GLY A 74 -8.37 13.50 7.04
CA GLY A 74 -8.61 14.94 7.02
C GLY A 74 -9.19 15.51 5.72
N VAL A 75 -9.48 14.68 4.72
CA VAL A 75 -10.07 15.11 3.43
C VAL A 75 -11.36 14.36 3.07
N GLY A 76 -11.82 13.48 3.96
CA GLY A 76 -13.06 12.74 3.83
C GLY A 76 -13.01 11.66 2.75
N LEU A 77 -11.87 10.98 2.59
CA LEU A 77 -11.77 9.86 1.65
C LEU A 77 -12.77 8.77 1.98
N THR A 78 -13.51 8.33 0.96
CA THR A 78 -14.43 7.20 1.04
C THR A 78 -13.79 5.92 0.51
N ALA A 79 -14.39 4.76 0.80
CA ALA A 79 -13.99 3.50 0.18
C ALA A 79 -14.04 3.56 -1.36
N ALA A 80 -15.03 4.26 -1.94
CA ALA A 80 -15.14 4.41 -3.40
C ALA A 80 -13.99 5.25 -3.98
N ASP A 81 -13.54 6.30 -3.28
CA ASP A 81 -12.40 7.12 -3.69
C ASP A 81 -11.11 6.28 -3.68
N GLN A 82 -10.91 5.48 -2.64
CA GLN A 82 -9.75 4.60 -2.54
C GLN A 82 -9.75 3.53 -3.62
N LEU A 83 -10.91 2.87 -3.84
CA LEU A 83 -11.07 1.85 -4.88
C LEU A 83 -10.75 2.43 -6.27
N SER A 84 -11.25 3.63 -6.57
CA SER A 84 -10.95 4.35 -7.81
C SER A 84 -9.46 4.67 -7.96
N TYR A 85 -8.81 5.07 -6.89
CA TYR A 85 -7.39 5.41 -6.90
C TYR A 85 -6.49 4.17 -7.06
N ASN A 86 -6.77 3.11 -6.30
CA ASN A 86 -6.00 1.87 -6.34
C ASN A 86 -6.12 1.20 -7.71
N THR A 87 -7.32 1.23 -8.30
CA THR A 87 -7.54 0.80 -9.69
C THR A 87 -6.76 1.64 -10.70
N PHE A 88 -6.71 2.97 -10.51
CA PHE A 88 -5.91 3.86 -11.35
C PHE A 88 -4.41 3.54 -11.29
N LEU A 89 -3.85 3.34 -10.09
CA LEU A 89 -2.44 3.00 -9.91
C LEU A 89 -2.08 1.69 -10.61
N ALA A 90 -2.94 0.68 -10.48
CA ALA A 90 -2.74 -0.62 -11.13
C ALA A 90 -2.74 -0.50 -12.65
N ASN A 91 -3.72 0.18 -13.21
CA ASN A 91 -3.80 0.41 -14.66
C ASN A 91 -2.61 1.22 -15.19
N GLU A 92 -2.12 2.21 -14.45
CA GLU A 92 -0.95 2.99 -14.85
C GLU A 92 0.33 2.15 -14.81
N ALA A 93 0.53 1.33 -13.78
CA ALA A 93 1.67 0.42 -13.73
C ALA A 93 1.65 -0.57 -14.91
N HIS A 94 0.48 -1.16 -15.20
CA HIS A 94 0.31 -2.07 -16.33
C HIS A 94 0.53 -1.38 -17.68
N ALA A 95 0.07 -0.15 -17.86
CA ALA A 95 0.32 0.64 -19.07
C ALA A 95 1.82 0.89 -19.32
N GLN A 96 2.62 0.95 -18.26
CA GLN A 96 4.08 1.07 -18.31
C GLN A 96 4.80 -0.31 -18.41
N GLY A 97 4.04 -1.40 -18.50
CA GLY A 97 4.56 -2.77 -18.50
C GLY A 97 5.29 -3.13 -17.22
N MET A 98 4.74 -2.70 -16.07
CA MET A 98 5.22 -3.01 -14.72
C MET A 98 4.14 -3.76 -13.94
N ALA A 99 4.55 -4.69 -13.08
CA ALA A 99 3.65 -5.29 -12.11
C ALA A 99 3.36 -4.33 -10.93
N ILE A 100 2.28 -4.57 -10.19
CA ILE A 100 1.90 -3.78 -9.03
C ILE A 100 1.40 -4.61 -7.85
N GLY A 101 1.81 -4.21 -6.65
CA GLY A 101 1.37 -4.76 -5.38
C GLY A 101 0.26 -3.94 -4.73
N LEU A 102 -0.72 -4.59 -4.10
CA LEU A 102 -1.63 -3.92 -3.17
C LEU A 102 -1.08 -4.03 -1.76
N LYS A 103 -0.75 -2.89 -1.15
CA LYS A 103 -0.32 -2.80 0.24
C LYS A 103 -1.54 -2.67 1.14
N ASN A 104 -1.74 -3.62 2.05
CA ASN A 104 -2.89 -3.65 2.96
C ASN A 104 -4.24 -3.53 2.22
N ASP A 105 -5.10 -2.57 2.60
CA ASP A 105 -6.48 -2.36 2.07
C ASP A 105 -7.36 -3.63 2.04
N LEU A 106 -7.43 -4.30 3.19
CA LEU A 106 -7.99 -5.65 3.28
C LEU A 106 -9.48 -5.70 2.94
N ASP A 107 -10.24 -4.66 3.29
CA ASP A 107 -11.68 -4.60 3.05
C ASP A 107 -12.04 -4.53 1.56
N GLN A 108 -11.09 -4.16 0.69
CA GLN A 108 -11.29 -4.08 -0.76
C GLN A 108 -10.65 -5.22 -1.55
N LEU A 109 -10.05 -6.21 -0.88
CA LEU A 109 -9.32 -7.30 -1.55
C LEU A 109 -10.14 -7.99 -2.64
N THR A 110 -11.41 -8.29 -2.40
CA THR A 110 -12.27 -8.94 -3.40
C THR A 110 -12.41 -8.11 -4.68
N GLN A 111 -12.55 -6.78 -4.54
CA GLN A 111 -12.75 -5.87 -5.68
C GLN A 111 -11.43 -5.55 -6.38
N LEU A 112 -10.33 -5.46 -5.64
CA LEU A 112 -9.02 -5.07 -6.16
C LEU A 112 -8.21 -6.25 -6.68
N THR A 113 -8.47 -7.49 -6.22
CA THR A 113 -7.70 -8.67 -6.62
C THR A 113 -7.54 -8.83 -8.13
N PRO A 114 -8.54 -8.57 -8.99
CA PRO A 114 -8.36 -8.64 -10.43
C PRO A 114 -7.27 -7.71 -11.00
N TYR A 115 -7.03 -6.56 -10.38
CA TYR A 115 -6.15 -5.51 -10.88
C TYR A 115 -4.68 -5.62 -10.43
N PHE A 116 -4.40 -6.29 -9.33
CA PHE A 116 -3.03 -6.33 -8.77
C PHE A 116 -2.32 -7.65 -9.09
N ASP A 117 -0.99 -7.64 -9.14
CA ASP A 117 -0.18 -8.83 -9.46
C ASP A 117 0.28 -9.59 -8.23
N PHE A 118 0.41 -8.88 -7.10
CA PHE A 118 0.77 -9.42 -5.80
C PHE A 118 0.20 -8.55 -4.68
N PHE A 119 0.37 -9.00 -3.45
CA PHE A 119 -0.10 -8.29 -2.26
C PHE A 119 1.02 -8.18 -1.25
N VAL A 120 1.03 -7.08 -0.50
CA VAL A 120 1.95 -6.86 0.61
C VAL A 120 1.11 -6.57 1.84
N ASN A 121 1.32 -7.35 2.89
CA ASN A 121 0.63 -7.17 4.17
C ASN A 121 1.64 -6.89 5.26
N GLU A 122 1.23 -6.06 6.22
CA GLU A 122 1.94 -5.89 7.47
C GLU A 122 1.10 -6.45 8.62
N GLN A 123 1.66 -7.43 9.31
CA GLN A 123 1.22 -7.93 10.60
C GLN A 123 -0.10 -8.71 10.61
N CYS A 124 -0.45 -9.44 9.54
CA CYS A 124 -1.71 -10.17 9.54
C CYS A 124 -1.83 -11.21 10.68
N ASN A 125 -0.71 -11.77 11.16
CA ASN A 125 -0.76 -12.71 12.28
C ASN A 125 -1.01 -12.01 13.62
N GLN A 126 -0.55 -10.77 13.75
CA GLN A 126 -0.81 -9.93 14.92
C GLN A 126 -2.30 -9.59 15.01
N TYR A 127 -2.88 -9.16 13.90
CA TYR A 127 -4.27 -8.70 13.83
C TYR A 127 -5.26 -9.80 13.46
N SER A 128 -4.78 -11.05 13.30
CA SER A 128 -5.59 -12.22 12.94
C SER A 128 -6.41 -12.03 11.65
N GLU A 129 -5.81 -11.35 10.68
CA GLU A 129 -6.45 -10.94 9.42
C GLU A 129 -5.91 -11.70 8.19
N CYS A 130 -5.00 -12.67 8.36
CA CYS A 130 -4.37 -13.38 7.24
C CYS A 130 -5.39 -14.10 6.34
N GLY A 131 -6.52 -14.54 6.92
CA GLY A 131 -7.60 -15.20 6.17
C GLY A 131 -8.27 -14.30 5.13
N MET A 132 -8.17 -12.97 5.26
CA MET A 132 -8.76 -12.03 4.30
C MET A 132 -8.10 -12.12 2.92
N TYR A 133 -6.88 -12.65 2.81
CA TYR A 133 -6.17 -12.87 1.54
C TYR A 133 -6.61 -14.13 0.79
N ALA A 134 -7.71 -14.78 1.18
CA ALA A 134 -8.29 -15.89 0.43
C ALA A 134 -8.54 -15.56 -1.07
N PRO A 135 -9.03 -14.36 -1.46
CA PRO A 135 -9.19 -13.99 -2.87
C PRO A 135 -7.87 -14.03 -3.65
N SER A 136 -6.77 -13.53 -3.06
CA SER A 136 -5.43 -13.57 -3.65
C SER A 136 -4.97 -15.00 -3.91
N LYS A 137 -5.17 -15.88 -2.92
CA LYS A 137 -4.83 -17.31 -3.04
C LYS A 137 -5.64 -18.00 -4.14
N VAL A 138 -6.96 -17.76 -4.20
CA VAL A 138 -7.84 -18.30 -5.25
C VAL A 138 -7.41 -17.83 -6.64
N ALA A 139 -6.98 -16.58 -6.76
CA ALA A 139 -6.46 -16.01 -8.00
C ALA A 139 -5.02 -16.46 -8.35
N GLY A 140 -4.36 -17.26 -7.49
CA GLY A 140 -2.97 -17.69 -7.69
C GLY A 140 -1.95 -16.55 -7.56
N LYS A 141 -2.30 -15.45 -6.88
CA LYS A 141 -1.48 -14.25 -6.73
C LYS A 141 -0.75 -14.26 -5.38
N PRO A 142 0.58 -14.06 -5.36
CA PRO A 142 1.37 -14.18 -4.15
C PRO A 142 1.10 -13.05 -3.16
N VAL A 143 1.18 -13.38 -1.87
CA VAL A 143 1.14 -12.40 -0.78
C VAL A 143 2.45 -12.42 0.00
N TRP A 144 3.02 -11.25 0.21
CA TRP A 144 4.21 -11.02 1.03
C TRP A 144 3.77 -10.44 2.37
N ASN A 145 3.77 -11.26 3.41
CA ASN A 145 3.45 -10.84 4.77
C ASN A 145 4.72 -10.41 5.52
N ILE A 146 4.67 -9.29 6.22
CA ILE A 146 5.76 -8.77 7.04
C ILE A 146 5.33 -8.79 8.50
N GLU A 147 6.10 -9.46 9.34
CA GLU A 147 5.92 -9.45 10.79
C GLU A 147 7.08 -8.74 11.48
N TYR A 148 6.78 -7.87 12.45
CA TYR A 148 7.81 -7.12 13.18
C TYR A 148 8.22 -7.76 14.52
N THR A 149 7.63 -8.91 14.86
CA THR A 149 8.01 -9.68 16.05
C THR A 149 8.29 -11.13 15.68
N SER A 150 9.26 -11.72 16.37
CA SER A 150 9.57 -13.16 16.22
C SER A 150 8.36 -14.02 16.59
N THR A 151 7.58 -13.62 17.58
CA THR A 151 6.34 -14.29 18.00
C THR A 151 5.35 -14.42 16.84
N ASN A 152 5.01 -13.32 16.17
CA ASN A 152 4.04 -13.35 15.08
C ASN A 152 4.60 -14.02 13.82
N PHE A 153 5.90 -13.84 13.54
CA PHE A 153 6.59 -14.58 12.48
C PHE A 153 6.51 -16.09 12.71
N ASN A 154 6.81 -16.56 13.92
CA ASN A 154 6.77 -17.98 14.27
C ASN A 154 5.35 -18.57 14.22
N LYS A 155 4.33 -17.75 14.48
CA LYS A 155 2.91 -18.13 14.29
C LYS A 155 2.57 -18.37 12.81
N GLY A 156 3.00 -17.47 11.92
CA GLY A 156 2.70 -17.53 10.49
C GLY A 156 3.58 -18.51 9.69
N CYS A 157 4.84 -18.70 10.08
CA CYS A 157 5.83 -19.46 9.31
C CYS A 157 5.37 -20.89 8.92
N PRO A 158 4.73 -21.67 9.80
CA PRO A 158 4.22 -23.01 9.45
C PRO A 158 3.02 -22.99 8.49
N GLN A 159 2.28 -21.89 8.41
CA GLN A 159 1.01 -21.79 7.67
C GLN A 159 1.16 -21.18 6.27
N GLN A 160 2.38 -20.77 5.88
CA GLN A 160 2.68 -20.08 4.63
C GLN A 160 2.11 -20.76 3.38
N ALA A 161 2.34 -22.07 3.22
CA ALA A 161 1.83 -22.82 2.07
C ALA A 161 0.29 -22.88 2.08
N THR A 162 -0.31 -23.12 3.26
CA THR A 162 -1.77 -23.17 3.44
C THR A 162 -2.42 -21.83 3.15
N MET A 163 -1.78 -20.72 3.50
CA MET A 163 -2.32 -19.38 3.27
C MET A 163 -2.00 -18.83 1.87
N GLY A 164 -1.08 -19.44 1.12
CA GLY A 164 -0.59 -18.88 -0.14
C GLY A 164 0.24 -17.62 0.07
N MET A 165 0.89 -17.49 1.23
CA MET A 165 1.65 -16.31 1.65
C MET A 165 3.11 -16.67 1.92
N ARG A 166 4.00 -15.70 1.78
CA ARG A 166 5.40 -15.76 2.23
C ARG A 166 5.59 -14.75 3.35
N THR A 167 6.01 -15.22 4.51
CA THR A 167 6.16 -14.38 5.71
C THR A 167 7.63 -14.03 5.95
N ILE A 168 7.91 -12.76 6.23
CA ILE A 168 9.25 -12.22 6.46
C ILE A 168 9.28 -11.55 7.84
N LEU A 169 10.30 -11.88 8.65
CA LEU A 169 10.57 -11.18 9.90
C LEU A 169 11.40 -9.90 9.64
N LYS A 170 10.93 -8.76 10.13
CA LYS A 170 11.66 -7.49 10.11
C LYS A 170 11.81 -6.92 11.52
N LEU A 171 13.04 -6.87 12.03
CA LEU A 171 13.29 -6.44 13.43
C LEU A 171 13.25 -4.92 13.66
N LYS A 172 13.15 -4.11 12.60
CA LYS A 172 13.04 -2.65 12.70
C LYS A 172 11.85 -2.16 11.85
N PRO A 173 10.81 -1.58 12.47
CA PRO A 173 9.66 -1.04 11.75
C PRO A 173 9.97 0.29 11.02
N HIS A 174 11.00 1.02 11.46
CA HIS A 174 11.26 2.44 11.14
C HIS A 174 11.62 2.80 9.69
N VAL A 175 11.53 1.87 8.73
CA VAL A 175 11.76 2.22 7.31
C VAL A 175 10.52 1.96 6.46
N PHE A 176 9.53 1.20 6.94
CA PHE A 176 8.45 0.70 6.08
C PHE A 176 7.11 0.43 6.77
N ALA A 177 7.01 0.47 8.11
CA ALA A 177 5.80 0.03 8.82
C ALA A 177 4.72 1.11 8.87
N ILE A 178 3.59 0.90 8.21
CA ILE A 178 2.41 1.72 8.51
C ILE A 178 2.01 1.41 9.96
N HIS A 179 2.13 2.38 10.86
CA HIS A 179 1.45 2.26 12.15
C HIS A 179 -0.03 2.45 11.84
N ARG A 180 -0.77 1.35 11.68
CA ARG A 180 -2.23 1.43 11.72
C ARG A 180 -2.59 2.10 13.04
N VAL A 181 -3.13 3.32 12.96
CA VAL A 181 -3.76 3.96 14.11
C VAL A 181 -5.08 3.26 14.30
N LEU A 182 -5.04 2.10 14.95
CA LEU A 182 -6.26 1.51 15.50
C LEU A 182 -6.65 2.36 16.71
N ASN A 183 -7.89 2.86 16.71
CA ASN A 183 -8.51 3.56 17.83
C ASN A 183 -8.47 2.73 19.12
#